data_AF-A0AAP8N7A5-F1
#
_entry.id   AF-A0AAP8N7A5-F1
#
_cell.length_a   1.000
_cell.length_b   1.000
_cell.length_c   1.000
_cell.angle_alpha   90.00
_cell.angle_beta   90.00
_cell.angle_gamma   90.00
#
_symmetry.space_group_name_H-M   'P 1'
#
loop_
_entity.id
_entity.type
_entity.pdbx_description
1 polymer ?
#
loop_
_entity_poly.entity_id
_entity_poly.type
_entity_poly.pdbx_seq_one_letter_code
_entity_poly.pdbx_strand_id
1 'polypeptide(L)'
;AFSHRGLTPKVVFTAADADVIKTYVRLGLGVGIVAKMAVDTKLDSDLVVLDASELFESSITKIGFRRGTFLRGFMCDFIEKFAPHLTREVMAKAI
;
A
#
# COMPACT_ATOMS: atom_id res chain seq x y z
N ALA A 1 -10.42 4.32 -11.45
CA ALA A 1 -9.68 4.33 -12.73
C ALA A 1 -10.49 3.73 -13.89
N PHE A 2 -10.66 2.39 -13.96
CA PHE A 2 -11.29 1.73 -15.12
C PHE A 2 -12.73 2.18 -15.41
N SER A 3 -13.59 2.23 -14.39
CA SER A 3 -14.98 2.65 -14.51
C SER A 3 -15.14 4.08 -15.04
N HIS A 4 -14.28 5.02 -14.62
CA HIS A 4 -14.28 6.40 -15.12
C HIS A 4 -13.98 6.51 -16.62
N ARG A 5 -13.38 5.48 -17.21
CA ARG A 5 -13.10 5.39 -18.65
C ARG A 5 -14.08 4.45 -19.38
N GLY A 6 -15.12 3.94 -18.70
CA GLY A 6 -16.06 2.97 -19.27
C GLY A 6 -15.42 1.62 -19.58
N LEU A 7 -14.30 1.29 -18.94
CA LEU A 7 -13.59 0.03 -19.16
C LEU A 7 -13.97 -1.01 -18.11
N THR A 8 -14.16 -2.25 -18.55
CA THR A 8 -14.34 -3.41 -17.67
C THR A 8 -13.05 -4.25 -17.68
N PRO A 9 -12.25 -4.24 -16.60
CA PRO A 9 -11.04 -5.04 -16.57
C PRO A 9 -11.38 -6.53 -16.49
N LYS A 10 -10.68 -7.36 -17.26
CA LYS A 10 -10.78 -8.82 -17.16
C LYS A 10 -9.88 -9.32 -16.03
N VAL A 11 -10.40 -9.32 -14.81
CA VAL A 11 -9.68 -9.80 -13.62
C VAL A 11 -9.72 -11.33 -13.60
N VAL A 12 -8.62 -11.97 -14.00
CA VAL A 12 -8.50 -13.44 -14.05
C VAL A 12 -7.94 -14.05 -12.76
N PHE A 13 -7.42 -13.22 -11.85
CA PHE A 13 -6.85 -13.65 -10.58
C PHE A 13 -6.95 -12.53 -9.54
N THR A 14 -7.31 -12.87 -8.31
CA THR A 14 -7.35 -11.95 -7.17
C THR A 14 -6.57 -12.58 -6.02
N ALA A 15 -5.66 -11.83 -5.41
CA ALA A 15 -4.89 -12.25 -4.25
C ALA A 15 -4.82 -11.14 -3.21
N ALA A 16 -4.65 -11.54 -1.94
CA ALA A 16 -4.52 -10.63 -0.82
C ALA A 16 -3.10 -10.06 -0.66
N ASP A 17 -2.10 -10.72 -1.24
CA ASP A 17 -0.67 -10.39 -1.10
C ASP A 17 0.00 -10.24 -2.47
N ALA A 18 0.89 -9.25 -2.57
CA ALA A 18 1.67 -8.95 -3.76
C ALA A 18 2.62 -10.08 -4.13
N ASP A 19 3.15 -10.85 -3.18
CA ASP A 19 4.05 -11.97 -3.49
C ASP A 19 3.34 -13.08 -4.28
N VAL A 20 2.06 -13.33 -3.96
CA VAL A 20 1.22 -14.25 -4.73
C VAL A 20 0.96 -13.69 -6.13
N ILE A 21 0.65 -12.39 -6.25
CA ILE A 21 0.46 -11.74 -7.56
C ILE A 21 1.72 -11.89 -8.41
N LYS A 22 2.90 -11.55 -7.88
CA LYS A 22 4.19 -11.65 -8.59
C LYS A 22 4.47 -13.08 -9.07
N THR A 23 4.14 -14.07 -8.25
CA THR A 23 4.30 -15.49 -8.62
C THR A 23 3.48 -15.84 -9.87
N TYR A 24 2.21 -15.42 -9.94
CA TYR A 24 1.37 -15.71 -11.11
C TYR A 24 1.71 -14.88 -12.34
N VAL A 25 2.28 -13.68 -12.17
CA VAL A 25 2.86 -12.91 -13.28
C VAL A 25 4.05 -13.67 -13.88
N ARG A 26 4.95 -14.20 -13.04
CA ARG A 26 6.09 -15.02 -13.49
C ARG A 26 5.67 -16.28 -14.25
N LEU A 27 4.54 -16.87 -13.85
CA LEU A 27 3.94 -18.02 -14.54
C LEU A 27 3.19 -17.66 -15.83
N GLY A 28 3.17 -16.38 -16.22
CA GLY A 28 2.53 -15.94 -17.46
C GLY A 28 1.00 -15.83 -17.40
N LEU A 29 0.40 -15.81 -16.20
CA LEU A 29 -1.06 -15.72 -16.05
C LEU A 29 -1.61 -14.38 -16.57
N GLY A 30 -0.83 -13.31 -16.49
CA GLY A 30 -1.21 -11.98 -16.96
C GLY A 30 -0.36 -10.86 -16.36
N VAL A 31 -0.90 -9.64 -16.41
CA VAL A 31 -0.27 -8.42 -15.88
C VAL A 31 -0.67 -8.21 -14.42
N GLY A 32 0.32 -7.99 -13.55
CA GLY A 32 0.10 -7.68 -12.14
C GLY A 32 -0.04 -6.17 -11.88
N ILE A 33 -1.00 -5.79 -11.05
CA ILE A 33 -1.14 -4.43 -10.51
C ILE A 33 -0.90 -4.52 -9.00
N VAL A 34 0.17 -3.90 -8.52
CA VAL A 34 0.59 -3.95 -7.09
C VAL A 34 0.98 -2.56 -6.61
N ALA A 35 1.04 -2.38 -5.28
CA ALA A 35 1.58 -1.15 -4.70
C ALA A 35 3.08 -1.03 -4.99
N LYS A 36 3.56 0.18 -5.31
CA LYS A 36 4.96 0.46 -5.67
C LYS A 36 5.97 -0.07 -4.63
N MET A 37 5.62 0.00 -3.34
CA MET A 37 6.47 -0.47 -2.24
C MET A 37 6.61 -2.01 -2.15
N ALA A 38 5.82 -2.78 -2.90
CA ALA A 38 5.83 -4.25 -2.88
C ALA A 38 6.77 -4.86 -3.94
N VAL A 39 7.48 -4.02 -4.69
CA VAL A 39 8.44 -4.45 -5.72
C VAL A 39 9.82 -3.92 -5.38
N ASP A 40 10.81 -4.80 -5.39
CA ASP A 40 12.22 -4.46 -5.18
C ASP A 40 13.02 -4.79 -6.45
N THR A 41 13.79 -3.84 -6.97
CA THR A 41 14.49 -4.01 -8.26
C THR A 41 15.60 -5.07 -8.24
N LYS A 42 16.10 -5.44 -7.05
CA LYS A 42 17.09 -6.50 -6.90
C LYS A 42 16.42 -7.86 -6.74
N LEU A 43 15.40 -7.94 -5.87
CA LEU A 43 14.70 -9.20 -5.59
C LEU A 43 13.76 -9.62 -6.73
N ASP A 44 13.16 -8.66 -7.42
CA ASP A 44 12.22 -8.87 -8.52
C ASP A 44 12.84 -8.46 -9.87
N SER A 45 14.15 -8.66 -10.04
CA SER A 45 14.90 -8.27 -11.25
C SER A 45 14.45 -8.98 -12.54
N ASP A 46 13.69 -10.08 -12.40
CA ASP A 46 13.07 -10.82 -13.50
C ASP A 46 11.75 -10.20 -13.98
N LEU A 47 11.21 -9.21 -13.26
CA LEU A 47 9.98 -8.51 -13.60
C LEU A 47 10.26 -7.10 -14.14
N VAL A 48 9.54 -6.71 -15.19
CA VAL A 48 9.54 -5.34 -15.70
C VAL A 48 8.49 -4.52 -14.96
N VAL A 49 8.92 -3.44 -14.32
CA VAL A 49 8.04 -2.55 -13.55
C VAL A 49 7.70 -1.33 -14.38
N LEU A 50 6.41 -1.07 -14.56
CA LEU A 50 5.89 0.12 -15.23
C LEU A 50 5.14 0.98 -14.20
N ASP A 51 5.48 2.27 -14.14
CA ASP A 51 4.78 3.18 -13.24
C ASP A 51 3.36 3.47 -13.77
N ALA A 52 2.38 3.33 -12.87
CA ALA A 52 0.96 3.52 -13.17
C ALA A 52 0.36 4.66 -12.33
N SER A 53 1.19 5.48 -11.68
CA SER A 53 0.80 6.61 -10.85
C SER A 53 -0.15 7.60 -11.54
N GLU A 54 0.00 7.81 -12.85
CA GLU A 54 -0.87 8.68 -13.66
C GLU A 54 -2.20 8.03 -14.05
N LEU A 55 -2.36 6.72 -13.84
CA LEU A 55 -3.56 5.96 -14.19
C LEU A 55 -4.50 5.75 -12.99
N PHE A 56 -3.96 5.77 -11.78
CA PHE A 56 -4.67 5.52 -10.54
C PHE A 56 -4.44 6.65 -9.54
N GLU A 57 -5.50 7.10 -8.87
CA GLU A 57 -5.36 8.00 -7.73
C GLU A 57 -4.51 7.37 -6.63
N SER A 58 -3.73 8.19 -5.94
CA SER A 58 -2.87 7.73 -4.85
C SER A 58 -3.70 7.20 -3.67
N SER A 59 -3.18 6.17 -3.02
CA SER A 59 -3.77 5.60 -1.81
C SER A 59 -3.02 6.10 -0.57
N ILE A 60 -3.76 6.32 0.53
CA ILE A 60 -3.21 6.81 1.80
C ILE A 60 -3.29 5.71 2.86
N THR A 61 -2.14 5.24 3.34
CA THR A 61 -2.05 4.36 4.51
C THR A 61 -2.33 5.16 5.78
N LYS A 62 -3.24 4.66 6.63
CA LYS A 62 -3.64 5.30 7.88
C LYS A 62 -3.30 4.42 9.07
N ILE A 63 -2.97 5.04 10.19
CA ILE A 63 -2.90 4.40 11.51
C ILE A 63 -4.13 4.78 12.33
N GLY A 64 -4.74 3.81 13.00
CA GLY A 64 -5.95 4.00 13.78
C GLY A 64 -5.86 3.32 15.14
N PHE A 65 -6.37 4.01 16.16
CA PHE A 65 -6.53 3.48 17.51
C PHE A 65 -7.91 3.88 18.04
N ARG A 66 -8.39 3.17 19.07
CA ARG A 66 -9.69 3.45 19.66
C ARG A 66 -9.64 4.78 20.42
N ARG A 67 -10.64 5.64 20.21
CA ARG A 67 -10.79 6.88 20.98
C ARG A 67 -10.92 6.57 22.48
N GLY A 68 -10.20 7.33 23.30
CA GLY A 68 -10.08 7.08 24.75
C GLY A 68 -9.04 6.02 25.12
N THR A 69 -8.33 5.43 24.15
CA THR A 69 -7.15 4.61 24.46
C THR A 69 -6.03 5.49 25.01
N PHE A 70 -5.53 5.14 26.19
CA PHE A 70 -4.34 5.77 26.74
C PHE A 70 -3.10 5.35 25.94
N LEU A 71 -2.57 6.27 25.12
CA LEU A 71 -1.35 6.06 24.35
C LEU A 71 -0.13 6.12 25.28
N ARG A 72 0.50 4.97 25.48
CA ARG A 72 1.74 4.88 26.28
C ARG A 72 2.92 5.47 25.51
N GLY A 73 3.98 5.84 26.23
CA GLY A 73 5.18 6.44 25.63
C GLY A 73 5.71 5.69 24.41
N PHE A 74 5.88 4.36 24.51
CA PHE A 74 6.35 3.54 23.40
C PHE A 74 5.37 3.46 22.21
N MET A 75 4.05 3.65 22.44
CA MET A 75 3.05 3.68 21.37
C MET A 75 3.21 4.98 20.57
N CYS A 76 3.39 6.10 21.26
CA CYS A 76 3.70 7.38 20.63
C CYS A 76 5.01 7.29 19.83
N ASP A 77 6.06 6.69 20.41
CA ASP A 77 7.34 6.51 19.72
C ASP A 77 7.19 5.64 18.46
N PHE A 78 6.37 4.59 18.51
CA PHE A 78 6.07 3.76 17.34
C PHE A 78 5.34 4.55 16.25
N ILE A 79 4.29 5.30 16.61
CA ILE A 79 3.50 6.10 15.66
C ILE A 79 4.39 7.14 14.98
N GLU A 80 5.21 7.86 15.75
CA GLU A 80 6.11 8.89 15.24
C GLU A 80 7.22 8.28 14.37
N LYS A 81 7.77 7.11 14.75
CA LYS A 81 8.75 6.40 13.91
C LYS A 81 8.14 5.90 12.59
N PHE A 82 6.87 5.49 12.59
CA PHE A 82 6.15 5.06 11.39
C PHE A 82 5.75 6.25 10.50
N ALA A 83 5.32 7.36 11.12
CA ALA A 83 4.85 8.55 10.45
C ALA A 83 5.42 9.80 11.17
N PRO A 84 6.59 10.31 10.74
CA PRO A 84 7.32 11.38 11.44
C PRO A 84 6.57 12.70 11.63
N HIS A 85 5.51 12.93 10.85
CA HIS A 85 4.65 14.10 10.98
C HIS A 85 3.60 13.97 12.09
N LEU A 86 3.38 12.77 12.65
CA LEU A 86 2.48 12.51 13.77
C LEU A 86 3.24 12.61 15.09
N THR A 87 3.72 13.81 15.43
CA THR A 87 4.45 14.05 16.69
C THR A 87 3.55 13.89 17.92
N ARG A 88 4.16 13.75 19.10
CA ARG A 88 3.42 13.70 20.39
C ARG A 88 2.42 14.85 20.57
N GLU A 89 2.77 16.05 20.11
CA GLU A 89 1.88 17.21 20.16
C GLU A 89 0.67 17.07 19.23
N VAL A 90 0.87 16.53 18.02
CA VAL A 90 -0.21 16.26 17.07
C VAL A 90 -1.13 15.16 17.61
N MET A 91 -0.55 14.09 18.17
CA MET A 91 -1.31 13.00 18.78
C MET A 91 -2.15 13.46 19.98
N ALA A 92 -1.61 14.35 20.82
CA ALA A 92 -2.33 14.87 21.98
C ALA A 92 -3.60 15.65 21.61
N LYS A 93 -3.67 16.24 20.40
CA LYS A 93 -4.88 16.91 19.89
C LYS A 93 -5.98 15.93 19.46
N ALA A 94 -5.65 14.65 19.29
CA ALA A 94 -6.55 13.60 18.84
C ALA A 94 -7.07 12.70 19.98
N ILE A 95 -6.54 12.88 21.20
CA ILE A 95 -6.94 12.16 22.42
C ILE A 95 -8.14 12.85 23.08
#